data_AF-A0A060C8M0-F1
#
_entry.id   AF-A0A060C8M0-F1
#
_cell.length_a   1.000
_cell.length_b   1.000
_cell.length_c   1.000
_cell.angle_alpha   90.00
_cell.angle_beta   90.00
_cell.angle_gamma   90.00
#
_symmetry.space_group_name_H-M   'P 1'
#
loop_
_entity.id
_entity.type
_entity.pdbx_description
1 polymer ?
#
loop_
_entity_poly.entity_id
_entity_poly.type
_entity_poly.pdbx_seq_one_letter_code
_entity_poly.pdbx_strand_id
1 'polypeptide(L)'
;YGLHLFDPKAFDPDAEKLPDIPSPTIVPTPSTADLIHGLEDTCSDDHLWLVPSVLEYVKETGEVDFLDEVIPFADGKPATVYDHLKAALDFSAAQVGPNGVALGLRADWNDCLNLGGGETALVTFLHAWAISEFLPMARALGREEDVARYSAELERIGRVT
;
A
#
# COMPACT_ATOMS: atom_id res chain seq x y z
N TYR A 1 -1.81 10.14 -1.33
CA TYR A 1 -2.07 9.30 -0.15
C TYR A 1 -3.26 8.43 -0.48
N GLY A 2 -3.81 7.69 0.50
CA GLY A 2 -4.56 6.45 0.27
C GLY A 2 -5.76 6.52 -0.70
N LEU A 3 -6.05 5.37 -1.29
CA LEU A 3 -7.30 5.08 -1.97
C LEU A 3 -8.07 4.11 -1.08
N HIS A 4 -9.32 4.44 -0.74
CA HIS A 4 -10.15 3.56 0.07
C HIS A 4 -11.50 3.38 -0.62
N LEU A 5 -11.91 2.12 -0.84
CA LEU A 5 -13.19 1.75 -1.44
C LEU A 5 -13.54 2.55 -2.71
N PHE A 6 -12.78 2.33 -3.79
CA PHE A 6 -12.98 3.00 -5.09
C PHE A 6 -13.35 2.00 -6.20
N ASP A 7 -13.98 2.50 -7.27
CA ASP A 7 -14.14 1.75 -8.52
C ASP A 7 -12.88 1.94 -9.39
N PRO A 8 -12.14 0.88 -9.74
CA PRO A 8 -10.96 0.98 -10.59
C PRO A 8 -11.20 1.69 -11.93
N LYS A 9 -12.42 1.63 -12.47
CA LYS A 9 -12.79 2.32 -13.71
C LYS A 9 -12.64 3.83 -13.62
N ALA A 10 -12.64 4.40 -12.42
CA ALA A 10 -12.43 5.83 -12.24
C ALA A 10 -11.02 6.28 -12.68
N PHE A 11 -10.05 5.36 -12.71
CA PHE A 11 -8.66 5.62 -13.12
C PHE A 11 -8.33 5.06 -14.52
N ASP A 12 -9.27 4.38 -15.15
CA ASP A 12 -9.11 3.83 -16.48
C ASP A 12 -9.39 4.91 -17.55
N PRO A 13 -8.37 5.32 -18.35
CA PRO A 13 -8.56 6.34 -19.38
C PRO A 13 -9.53 5.90 -20.48
N ASP A 14 -9.73 4.58 -20.65
CA ASP A 14 -10.58 3.97 -21.68
C ASP A 14 -11.97 3.59 -21.14
N ALA A 15 -12.27 3.86 -19.87
CA ALA A 15 -13.57 3.58 -19.28
C ALA A 15 -14.72 4.36 -19.96
N GLU A 16 -15.86 3.69 -20.12
CA GLU A 16 -17.06 4.29 -20.68
C GLU A 16 -17.56 5.43 -19.76
N LYS A 17 -17.56 6.66 -20.27
CA LYS A 17 -18.05 7.82 -19.53
C LYS A 17 -19.57 7.85 -19.60
N LEU A 18 -20.22 7.84 -18.44
CA LEU A 18 -21.67 8.02 -18.37
C LEU A 18 -22.04 9.39 -18.97
N PRO A 19 -23.18 9.48 -19.69
CA PRO A 19 -23.63 10.74 -20.26
C PRO A 19 -23.97 11.72 -19.14
N ASP A 20 -23.51 12.97 -19.28
CA ASP A 20 -23.74 14.08 -18.34
C ASP A 20 -25.18 14.61 -18.48
N ILE A 21 -26.13 13.78 -18.07
CA ILE A 21 -27.56 14.06 -18.10
C ILE A 21 -28.05 14.10 -16.64
N PRO A 22 -28.73 15.18 -16.21
CA PRO A 22 -29.32 15.23 -14.88
C PRO A 22 -30.35 14.11 -14.72
N SER A 23 -29.99 13.07 -13.98
CA SER A 23 -30.87 11.93 -13.70
C SER A 23 -30.83 11.62 -12.22
N PRO A 24 -31.99 11.43 -11.56
CA PRO A 24 -32.04 11.03 -10.16
C PRO A 24 -31.52 9.60 -9.92
N THR A 25 -31.28 8.81 -10.97
CA THR A 25 -30.72 7.46 -10.89
C THR A 25 -29.26 7.35 -11.30
N ILE A 26 -28.66 8.42 -11.84
CA ILE A 26 -27.23 8.46 -12.15
C ILE A 26 -26.51 9.02 -10.93
N VAL A 27 -25.74 8.17 -10.24
CA VAL A 27 -24.82 8.64 -9.21
C VAL A 27 -23.68 9.39 -9.92
N PRO A 28 -23.42 10.66 -9.57
CA PRO A 28 -22.32 11.41 -10.18
C PRO A 28 -21.00 10.64 -9.98
N THR A 29 -20.24 10.48 -11.05
CA THR A 29 -18.90 9.90 -10.95
C THR A 29 -17.99 10.90 -10.23
N PRO A 30 -17.41 10.57 -9.06
CA PRO A 30 -16.48 11.45 -8.38
C PRO A 30 -15.24 11.66 -9.25
N SER A 31 -14.61 12.83 -9.14
CA SER A 31 -13.35 13.07 -9.85
C SER A 31 -12.22 12.24 -9.23
N THR A 32 -11.19 11.90 -10.00
CA THR A 32 -10.02 11.18 -9.47
C THR A 32 -9.34 11.94 -8.32
N ALA A 33 -9.39 13.27 -8.34
CA ALA A 33 -8.88 14.11 -7.26
C ALA A 33 -9.69 13.95 -5.97
N ASP A 34 -10.99 13.69 -6.05
CA ASP A 34 -11.85 13.48 -4.88
C ASP A 34 -11.64 12.08 -4.27
N LEU A 35 -11.17 11.12 -5.06
CA LEU A 35 -10.90 9.74 -4.63
C LEU A 35 -9.56 9.59 -3.91
N ILE A 36 -8.59 10.46 -4.18
CA ILE A 36 -7.27 10.44 -3.55
C ILE A 36 -7.36 11.26 -2.26
N HIS A 37 -7.35 10.59 -1.12
CA HIS A 37 -7.51 11.28 0.15
C HIS A 37 -6.16 11.70 0.74
N GLY A 38 -6.23 12.50 1.81
CA GLY A 38 -5.09 12.91 2.61
C GLY A 38 -4.63 11.82 3.59
N LEU A 39 -3.63 12.15 4.42
CA LEU A 39 -3.13 11.23 5.44
C LEU A 39 -4.17 11.01 6.54
N GLU A 40 -5.00 12.01 6.83
CA GLU A 40 -6.07 11.96 7.82
C GLU A 40 -7.12 10.88 7.54
N ASP A 41 -7.26 10.49 6.27
CA ASP A 41 -8.22 9.49 5.82
C ASP A 41 -7.57 8.14 5.46
N THR A 42 -6.25 8.04 5.60
CA THR A 42 -5.51 6.83 5.25
C THR A 42 -5.61 5.79 6.38
N CYS A 43 -6.06 4.58 6.05
CA CYS A 43 -5.94 3.42 6.94
C CYS A 43 -4.50 2.86 6.86
N SER A 44 -3.96 2.51 8.01
CA SER A 44 -2.54 2.22 8.21
C SER A 44 -2.08 0.85 7.69
N ASP A 45 -3.01 -0.06 7.42
CA ASP A 45 -2.73 -1.42 6.95
C ASP A 45 -3.00 -1.64 5.45
N ASP A 46 -3.91 -0.87 4.84
CA ASP A 46 -4.43 -1.07 3.47
C ASP A 46 -3.34 -1.49 2.46
N HIS A 47 -2.26 -0.71 2.40
CA HIS A 47 -1.20 -0.89 1.41
C HIS A 47 -0.24 -2.06 1.72
N LEU A 48 -0.14 -2.49 2.99
CA LEU A 48 0.76 -3.59 3.36
C LEU A 48 0.26 -4.94 2.87
N TRP A 49 -1.05 -5.13 2.75
CA TRP A 49 -1.65 -6.37 2.24
C TRP A 49 -1.25 -6.65 0.79
N LEU A 50 -1.00 -5.62 -0.01
CA LEU A 50 -0.61 -5.77 -1.41
C LEU A 50 0.74 -6.49 -1.56
N VAL A 51 1.66 -6.30 -0.61
CA VAL A 51 3.02 -6.87 -0.67
C VAL A 51 2.99 -8.41 -0.72
N PRO A 52 2.47 -9.13 0.29
CA PRO A 52 2.38 -10.58 0.21
C PRO A 52 1.47 -11.05 -0.94
N SER A 53 0.37 -10.34 -1.25
CA SER A 53 -0.53 -10.75 -2.33
C SER A 53 0.15 -10.78 -3.71
N VAL A 54 0.89 -9.73 -4.06
CA VAL A 54 1.64 -9.67 -5.34
C VAL A 54 2.76 -10.70 -5.35
N LEU A 55 3.47 -10.87 -4.24
CA LEU A 55 4.57 -11.83 -4.17
C LEU A 55 4.07 -13.27 -4.28
N GLU A 56 2.95 -13.62 -3.64
CA GLU A 56 2.31 -14.93 -3.78
C GLU A 56 1.79 -15.14 -5.21
N TYR A 57 1.22 -14.13 -5.85
CA TYR A 57 0.85 -14.21 -7.27
C TYR A 57 2.05 -14.59 -8.15
N VAL A 58 3.18 -13.91 -7.98
CA VAL A 58 4.41 -14.18 -8.75
C VAL A 58 4.96 -15.58 -8.42
N LYS A 59 4.94 -16.00 -7.15
CA LYS A 59 5.39 -17.35 -6.74
C LYS A 59 4.54 -18.45 -7.35
N GLU A 60 3.23 -18.26 -7.42
CA GLU A 60 2.28 -19.25 -7.94
C GLU A 60 2.33 -19.35 -9.46
N THR A 61 2.44 -18.22 -10.16
CA THR A 61 2.38 -18.16 -11.62
C THR A 61 3.75 -18.30 -12.29
N GLY A 62 4.83 -17.91 -11.60
CA GLY A 62 6.16 -17.76 -12.17
C GLY A 62 6.33 -16.51 -13.05
N GLU A 63 5.36 -15.61 -13.08
CA GLU A 63 5.39 -14.37 -13.88
C GLU A 63 6.25 -13.30 -13.19
N VAL A 64 7.57 -13.52 -13.15
CA VAL A 64 8.52 -12.61 -12.50
C VAL A 64 8.54 -11.22 -13.17
N ASP A 65 8.38 -11.17 -14.50
CA ASP A 65 8.38 -9.93 -15.27
C ASP A 65 7.23 -8.97 -14.86
N PHE A 66 6.19 -9.48 -14.20
CA PHE A 66 5.13 -8.65 -13.62
C PHE A 66 5.68 -7.60 -12.65
N LEU A 67 6.77 -7.92 -11.94
CA LEU A 67 7.40 -6.99 -11.00
C LEU A 67 8.04 -5.78 -11.70
N ASP A 68 8.38 -5.90 -12.99
CA ASP A 68 8.95 -4.83 -13.80
C ASP A 68 7.89 -4.04 -14.59
N GLU A 69 6.61 -4.45 -14.54
CA GLU A 69 5.52 -3.71 -15.19
C GLU A 69 5.37 -2.31 -14.59
N VAL A 70 5.24 -1.31 -15.46
CA VAL A 70 5.07 0.08 -15.05
C VAL A 70 3.59 0.41 -14.91
N ILE A 71 3.17 0.61 -13.66
CA ILE A 71 1.81 1.01 -13.31
C ILE A 71 1.89 2.40 -12.65
N PRO A 72 1.13 3.40 -13.10
CA PRO A 72 1.14 4.69 -12.45
C PRO A 72 0.50 4.62 -11.05
N PHE A 73 1.05 5.36 -10.10
CA PHE A 73 0.34 5.71 -8.86
C PHE A 73 -0.96 6.46 -9.18
N ALA A 74 -1.84 6.56 -8.18
CA ALA A 74 -3.09 7.29 -8.31
C ALA A 74 -2.89 8.76 -8.73
N ASP A 75 -1.77 9.38 -8.36
CA ASP A 75 -1.39 10.74 -8.76
C ASP A 75 -0.72 10.82 -10.16
N GLY A 76 -0.69 9.71 -10.89
CA GLY A 76 -0.18 9.60 -12.26
C GLY A 76 1.32 9.36 -12.38
N LYS A 77 2.07 9.30 -11.28
CA LYS A 77 3.52 9.06 -11.35
C LYS A 77 3.80 7.59 -11.72
N PRO A 78 4.57 7.31 -12.78
CA PRO A 78 4.90 5.94 -13.16
C PRO A 78 5.88 5.30 -12.15
N ALA A 79 5.65 4.02 -11.83
CA ALA A 79 6.57 3.21 -11.05
C ALA A 79 6.41 1.73 -11.43
N THR A 80 7.45 0.93 -11.21
CA THR A 80 7.33 -0.52 -11.41
C THR A 80 6.46 -1.13 -10.30
N VAL A 81 5.84 -2.28 -10.53
CA VAL A 81 5.15 -3.04 -9.46
C VAL A 81 6.08 -3.26 -8.27
N TYR A 82 7.36 -3.59 -8.51
CA TYR A 82 8.36 -3.71 -7.45
C TYR A 82 8.53 -2.42 -6.63
N ASP A 83 8.58 -1.25 -7.29
CA ASP A 83 8.67 0.05 -6.62
C ASP A 83 7.39 0.40 -5.84
N HIS A 84 6.21 -0.05 -6.28
CA HIS A 84 4.96 0.07 -5.50
C HIS A 84 5.04 -0.72 -4.19
N LEU A 85 5.58 -1.94 -4.22
CA LEU A 85 5.75 -2.74 -3.01
C LEU A 85 6.73 -2.06 -2.04
N LYS A 86 7.84 -1.53 -2.57
CA LYS A 86 8.81 -0.75 -1.78
C LYS A 86 8.19 0.50 -1.17
N ALA A 87 7.39 1.23 -1.94
CA ALA A 87 6.69 2.41 -1.44
C ALA A 87 5.74 2.07 -0.29
N ALA A 88 5.05 0.92 -0.35
CA ALA A 88 4.19 0.45 0.74
C ALA A 88 4.99 0.13 2.02
N LEU A 89 6.13 -0.56 1.91
CA LEU A 89 7.00 -0.85 3.05
C LEU A 89 7.61 0.43 3.64
N ASP A 90 8.12 1.31 2.77
CA ASP A 90 8.73 2.58 3.15
C ASP A 90 7.73 3.51 3.85
N PHE A 91 6.47 3.49 3.43
CA PHE A 91 5.41 4.25 4.09
C PHE A 91 5.24 3.80 5.55
N SER A 92 5.10 2.50 5.82
CA SER A 92 4.98 2.01 7.20
C SER A 92 6.23 2.27 8.04
N ALA A 93 7.43 2.20 7.44
CA ALA A 93 8.67 2.55 8.13
C ALA A 93 8.72 4.03 8.54
N ALA A 94 8.09 4.92 7.76
CA ALA A 94 8.00 6.35 8.06
C ALA A 94 6.85 6.69 9.03
N GLN A 95 5.79 5.88 9.09
CA GLN A 95 4.63 6.08 9.96
C GLN A 95 4.78 5.32 11.28
N VAL A 96 5.80 5.65 12.06
CA VAL A 96 6.04 5.07 13.39
C VAL A 96 6.03 6.14 14.48
N GLY A 97 5.52 5.79 15.66
CA GLY A 97 5.57 6.65 16.83
C GLY A 97 6.92 6.61 17.54
N PRO A 98 7.07 7.32 18.67
CA PRO A 98 8.34 7.48 19.38
C PRO A 98 9.00 6.17 19.83
N ASN A 99 8.20 5.11 20.05
CA ASN A 99 8.68 3.80 20.47
C ASN A 99 8.98 2.87 19.28
N GLY A 100 8.79 3.36 18.05
CA GLY A 100 8.99 2.60 16.82
C GLY A 100 7.83 1.69 16.43
N VAL A 101 6.72 1.71 17.17
CA VAL A 101 5.45 1.05 16.83
C VAL A 101 4.77 1.84 15.70
N ALA A 102 4.15 1.14 14.75
CA ALA A 102 3.42 1.77 13.66
C ALA A 102 2.26 2.65 14.18
N LEU A 103 2.05 3.80 13.55
CA LEU A 103 0.89 4.66 13.81
C LEU A 103 -0.37 4.02 13.20
N GLY A 104 -1.50 4.10 13.91
CA GLY A 104 -2.78 3.61 13.42
C GLY A 104 -3.46 4.51 12.39
N LEU A 105 -2.95 5.73 12.19
CA LEU A 105 -3.54 6.74 11.31
C LEU A 105 -5.06 6.89 11.55
N ARG A 106 -5.90 6.78 10.51
CA ARG A 106 -7.37 6.77 10.65
C ARG A 106 -7.84 5.54 11.42
N ALA A 107 -7.46 4.37 10.93
CA ALA A 107 -7.73 3.06 11.51
C ALA A 107 -6.67 2.06 11.02
N ASP A 108 -6.59 0.90 11.68
CA ASP A 108 -5.96 -0.29 11.12
C ASP A 108 -7.05 -1.23 10.57
N TRP A 109 -6.74 -2.52 10.40
CA TRP A 109 -7.69 -3.53 9.92
C TRP A 109 -9.02 -3.56 10.68
N ASN A 110 -9.03 -3.16 11.96
CA ASN A 110 -10.27 -2.94 12.69
C ASN A 110 -10.76 -1.51 12.45
N ASP A 111 -11.70 -1.35 11.51
CA ASP A 111 -12.31 -0.06 11.18
C ASP A 111 -12.92 0.71 12.38
N CYS A 112 -13.28 -0.01 13.46
CA CYS A 112 -13.81 0.63 14.67
C CYS A 112 -12.70 1.23 15.56
N LEU A 113 -11.44 0.82 15.36
CA LEU A 113 -10.30 1.24 16.16
C LEU A 113 -9.69 2.54 15.62
N ASN A 114 -10.33 3.65 15.98
CA ASN A 114 -9.89 4.99 15.59
C ASN A 114 -8.94 5.55 16.66
N LEU A 115 -7.63 5.36 16.48
CA LEU A 115 -6.62 5.65 17.51
C LEU A 115 -6.26 7.14 17.67
N GLY A 116 -6.74 8.03 16.78
CA GLY A 116 -6.49 9.47 16.87
C GLY A 116 -5.02 9.84 16.87
N GLY A 117 -4.19 9.08 16.15
CA GLY A 117 -2.72 9.20 16.16
C GLY A 117 -2.01 8.27 17.16
N GLY A 118 -2.72 7.34 17.80
CA GLY A 118 -2.12 6.27 18.60
C GLY A 118 -1.40 5.21 17.76
N GLU A 119 -0.67 4.34 18.46
CA GLU A 119 0.17 3.29 17.87
C GLU A 119 -0.58 1.94 17.82
N THR A 120 -0.31 1.10 16.82
CA THR A 120 -0.95 -0.21 16.60
C THR A 120 0.07 -1.35 16.46
N ALA A 121 -0.11 -2.37 17.29
CA ALA A 121 0.68 -3.60 17.22
C ALA A 121 0.36 -4.40 15.95
N LEU A 122 -0.89 -4.38 15.47
CA LEU A 122 -1.32 -5.13 14.29
C LEU A 122 -0.50 -4.71 13.07
N VAL A 123 -0.43 -3.41 12.79
CA VAL A 123 0.31 -2.91 11.62
C VAL A 123 1.81 -3.08 11.79
N THR A 124 2.32 -3.01 13.02
CA THR A 124 3.73 -3.31 13.30
C THR A 124 4.06 -4.76 12.93
N PHE A 125 3.21 -5.73 13.30
CA PHE A 125 3.40 -7.13 12.93
C PHE A 125 3.16 -7.37 11.44
N LEU A 126 2.15 -6.73 10.85
CA LEU A 126 1.85 -6.83 9.42
C LEU A 126 3.03 -6.30 8.59
N HIS A 127 3.66 -5.21 9.00
CA HIS A 127 4.84 -4.66 8.34
C HIS A 127 6.03 -5.62 8.42
N ALA A 128 6.28 -6.22 9.60
CA ALA A 128 7.31 -7.24 9.75
C ALA A 128 7.06 -8.47 8.86
N TRP A 129 5.80 -8.91 8.75
CA TRP A 129 5.42 -10.02 7.88
C TRP A 129 5.60 -9.66 6.39
N ALA A 130 5.12 -8.50 5.96
CA ALA A 130 5.29 -8.02 4.59
C ALA A 130 6.77 -7.91 4.18
N ILE A 131 7.64 -7.39 5.06
CA ILE A 131 9.10 -7.39 4.83
C ILE A 131 9.64 -8.82 4.73
N SER A 132 9.20 -9.72 5.62
CA SER A 132 9.66 -11.10 5.63
C SER A 132 9.31 -11.84 4.34
N GLU A 133 8.16 -11.54 3.72
CA GLU A 133 7.77 -12.05 2.40
C GLU A 133 8.54 -11.39 1.25
N PHE A 134 8.83 -10.09 1.37
CA PHE A 134 9.56 -9.32 0.36
C PHE A 134 11.03 -9.74 0.23
N LEU A 135 11.70 -10.01 1.34
CA LEU A 135 13.15 -10.30 1.37
C LEU A 135 13.57 -11.49 0.49
N PRO A 136 12.89 -12.66 0.49
CA PRO A 136 13.19 -13.76 -0.43
C PRO A 136 13.14 -13.34 -1.90
N MET A 137 12.13 -12.57 -2.30
CA MET A 137 12.00 -12.09 -3.68
C MET A 137 13.12 -11.11 -4.04
N ALA A 138 13.39 -10.13 -3.17
CA ALA A 138 14.49 -9.18 -3.37
C ALA A 138 15.85 -9.89 -3.52
N ARG A 139 16.11 -10.95 -2.75
CA ARG A 139 17.32 -11.78 -2.88
C ARG A 139 17.34 -12.54 -4.20
N ALA A 140 16.23 -13.17 -4.59
CA ALA A 140 16.14 -13.91 -5.86
C ALA A 140 16.40 -13.02 -7.07
N LEU A 141 16.00 -11.74 -7.00
CA LEU A 141 16.22 -10.72 -8.02
C LEU A 141 17.59 -10.02 -7.94
N GLY A 142 18.44 -10.37 -6.97
CA GLY A 142 19.76 -9.75 -6.78
C GLY A 142 19.71 -8.28 -6.33
N ARG A 143 18.64 -7.86 -5.64
CA ARG A 143 18.43 -6.48 -5.16
C ARG A 143 19.12 -6.25 -3.80
N GLU A 144 20.45 -6.34 -3.78
CA GLU A 144 21.25 -6.35 -2.54
C GLU A 144 21.03 -5.12 -1.63
N GLU A 145 20.86 -3.92 -2.22
CA GLU A 145 20.59 -2.70 -1.45
C GLU A 145 19.24 -2.78 -0.72
N ASP A 146 18.21 -3.29 -1.40
CA ASP A 146 16.88 -3.47 -0.82
C ASP A 146 16.89 -4.58 0.24
N VAL A 147 17.61 -5.67 0.00
CA VAL A 147 17.81 -6.74 1.01
C VAL A 147 18.45 -6.17 2.27
N ALA A 148 19.51 -5.39 2.15
CA ALA A 148 20.18 -4.78 3.29
C ALA A 148 19.25 -3.81 4.05
N ARG A 149 18.56 -2.93 3.32
CA ARG A 149 17.62 -1.94 3.88
C ARG A 149 16.48 -2.60 4.65
N TYR A 150 15.76 -3.52 4.02
CA TYR A 150 14.58 -4.12 4.64
C TYR A 150 14.94 -5.16 5.71
N SER A 151 16.12 -5.79 5.64
CA SER A 151 16.61 -6.60 6.77
C SER A 151 16.89 -5.73 8.00
N ALA A 152 17.49 -4.55 7.81
CA ALA A 152 17.72 -3.60 8.91
C ALA A 152 16.41 -3.06 9.49
N GLU A 153 15.40 -2.82 8.65
CA GLU A 153 14.07 -2.42 9.13
C GLU A 153 13.37 -3.54 9.91
N LEU A 154 13.47 -4.80 9.46
CA LEU A 154 12.95 -5.94 10.20
C LEU A 154 13.61 -6.09 11.58
N GLU A 155 14.93 -5.89 11.65
CA GLU A 155 15.66 -5.85 12.92
C GLU A 155 15.20 -4.71 13.83
N ARG A 156 14.93 -3.52 13.27
CA ARG A 156 14.39 -2.38 14.02
C ARG A 156 13.04 -2.74 14.62
N ILE A 157 12.13 -3.31 13.84
CA ILE A 157 10.80 -3.73 14.31
C ILE A 157 10.93 -4.77 15.44
N GLY A 158 11.86 -5.72 15.33
CA GLY A 158 12.12 -6.73 16.37
C GLY A 158 12.65 -6.19 17.70
N ARG A 159 13.03 -4.90 17.76
CA ARG A 159 13.51 -4.22 18.99
C ARG A 159 12.47 -3.28 19.59
N VAL A 160 11.29 -3.14 18.98
CA VAL A 160 10.19 -2.32 19.50
C VAL A 160 9.73 -2.91 20.85
N THR A 161 9.52 -2.04 21.83
CA THR A 161 9.18 -2.38 23.23
C THR A 161 7.81 -1.89 23.64
#